data_AF-A0A4P6B9L0-F1
#
_entry.id   AF-A0A4P6B9L0-F1
#
_cell.length_a   1.000
_cell.length_b   1.000
_cell.length_c   1.000
_cell.angle_alpha   90.00
_cell.angle_beta   90.00
_cell.angle_gamma   90.00
#
_symmetry.space_group_name_H-M   'P 1'
#
loop_
_entity.id
_entity.type
_entity.pdbx_description
1 polymer ?
#
loop_
_entity_poly.entity_id
_entity_poly.type
_entity_poly.pdbx_seq_one_letter_code
_entity_poly.pdbx_strand_id
1 'polypeptide(L)'
;MRDPKRIDEILESLREIWKAQPNLRFHQLIYILQNEYSLANKGLGKVESAEIDGFKRTGFDFFNVEDQSFQEFLELSLEQGRWGNEA
;
A
#
# COMPACT_ATOMS: atom_id res chain seq x y z
N MET A 1 -16.86 -8.12 -8.10
CA MET A 1 -17.65 -7.22 -8.98
C MET A 1 -17.23 -5.81 -8.66
N ARG A 2 -16.91 -4.98 -9.66
CA ARG A 2 -16.47 -3.59 -9.44
C ARG A 2 -17.65 -2.78 -8.90
N ASP A 3 -17.50 -2.20 -7.72
CA ASP A 3 -18.48 -1.27 -7.12
C ASP A 3 -17.90 0.14 -7.22
N PRO A 4 -18.50 1.05 -8.01
CA PRO A 4 -18.03 2.42 -8.14
C PRO A 4 -17.91 3.17 -6.81
N LYS A 5 -18.69 2.82 -5.78
CA LYS A 5 -18.61 3.47 -4.45
C LYS A 5 -17.26 3.27 -3.80
N ARG A 6 -16.58 2.15 -4.06
CA ARG A 6 -15.26 1.85 -3.50
C ARG A 6 -14.18 2.82 -3.96
N ILE A 7 -14.37 3.47 -5.11
CA ILE A 7 -13.43 4.49 -5.59
C ILE A 7 -13.35 5.61 -4.55
N ASP A 8 -14.50 6.15 -4.14
CA ASP A 8 -14.57 7.24 -3.17
C ASP A 8 -14.09 6.78 -1.79
N GLU A 9 -14.45 5.56 -1.37
CA GLU A 9 -14.03 4.99 -0.08
C GLU A 9 -12.51 4.81 0.00
N ILE A 10 -11.89 4.21 -1.02
CA ILE A 10 -10.43 4.04 -1.10
C ILE A 10 -9.73 5.41 -1.12
N LEU A 11 -10.22 6.35 -1.93
CA LEU A 11 -9.63 7.69 -2.01
C LEU A 11 -9.74 8.45 -0.69
N GLU A 12 -10.85 8.30 0.04
CA GLU A 12 -11.01 8.91 1.35
C GLU A 12 -10.09 8.28 2.38
N SER A 13 -9.96 6.95 2.39
CA SER A 13 -8.97 6.30 3.26
C SER A 13 -7.56 6.80 2.97
N LEU A 14 -7.14 6.82 1.70
CA LEU A 14 -5.83 7.35 1.32
C LEU A 14 -5.62 8.80 1.74
N ARG A 15 -6.67 9.65 1.64
CA ARG A 15 -6.64 11.05 2.09
C ARG A 15 -6.35 11.14 3.59
N GLU A 16 -7.08 10.39 4.41
CA GLU A 16 -6.94 10.45 5.86
C GLU A 16 -5.59 9.91 6.33
N ILE A 17 -5.11 8.83 5.71
CA ILE A 17 -3.77 8.30 5.96
C ILE A 17 -2.71 9.34 5.61
N TRP A 18 -2.84 10.00 4.46
CA TRP A 18 -1.85 10.97 4.02
C TRP A 18 -1.83 12.22 4.92
N LYS A 19 -3.00 12.68 5.38
CA LYS A 19 -3.09 13.76 6.37
C LYS A 19 -2.38 13.41 7.68
N ALA A 20 -2.43 12.14 8.09
CA ALA A 20 -1.70 11.66 9.27
C ALA A 20 -0.18 11.59 9.06
N GLN A 21 0.27 11.54 7.80
CA GLN A 21 1.69 11.46 7.40
C GLN A 21 2.10 12.60 6.45
N PRO A 22 2.04 13.87 6.88
CA PRO A 22 2.18 15.03 5.99
C PRO A 22 3.58 15.18 5.39
N ASN A 23 4.59 14.48 5.94
CA ASN A 23 5.97 14.50 5.44
C ASN A 23 6.19 13.56 4.25
N LEU A 24 5.28 12.62 3.98
CA LEU A 24 5.39 11.72 2.85
C LEU A 24 4.87 12.39 1.58
N ARG A 25 5.56 12.19 0.46
CA ARG A 25 4.95 12.43 -0.86
C ARG A 25 3.97 11.30 -1.19
N PHE A 26 2.96 11.57 -2.01
CA PHE A 26 1.94 10.58 -2.38
C PHE A 26 2.52 9.22 -2.81
N HIS A 27 3.48 9.21 -3.73
CA HIS A 27 4.06 7.93 -4.20
C HIS A 27 4.90 7.21 -3.13
N GLN A 28 5.47 7.93 -2.16
CA GLN A 28 6.14 7.30 -1.02
C GLN A 28 5.12 6.64 -0.11
N LEU A 29 3.99 7.31 0.15
CA LEU A 29 2.87 6.73 0.87
C LEU A 29 2.37 5.46 0.17
N ILE A 30 2.07 5.52 -1.13
CA ILE A 30 1.60 4.35 -1.88
C ILE A 30 2.60 3.19 -1.81
N TYR A 31 3.90 3.46 -1.94
CA TYR A 31 4.93 2.43 -1.82
C TYR A 31 4.93 1.77 -0.43
N ILE A 32 4.81 2.56 0.64
CA ILE A 32 4.74 2.05 2.02
C ILE A 32 3.49 1.18 2.20
N LEU A 33 2.33 1.65 1.74
CA LEU A 33 1.07 0.91 1.80
C LEU A 33 1.13 -0.41 1.04
N GLN A 34 1.75 -0.42 -0.14
CA GLN A 34 1.96 -1.65 -0.91
C GLN A 34 2.89 -2.62 -0.20
N ASN A 35 3.95 -2.13 0.43
CA ASN A 35 4.85 -2.95 1.23
C ASN A 35 4.13 -3.57 2.43
N GLU A 36 3.39 -2.77 3.20
CA GLU A 36 2.64 -3.23 4.37
C GLU A 36 1.54 -4.23 3.98
N TYR A 37 0.79 -3.95 2.92
CA TYR A 37 -0.20 -4.89 2.36
C TYR A 37 0.47 -6.21 1.98
N SER A 38 1.59 -6.16 1.25
CA SER A 38 2.35 -7.34 0.85
C SER A 38 2.81 -8.13 2.08
N LEU A 39 3.35 -7.49 3.11
CA LEU A 39 3.79 -8.15 4.35
C LEU A 39 2.62 -8.82 5.08
N ALA A 40 1.48 -8.16 5.19
CA ALA A 40 0.26 -8.72 5.79
C ALA A 40 -0.29 -9.92 4.99
N ASN A 41 -0.01 -9.97 3.69
CA ASN A 41 -0.53 -10.97 2.75
C ASN A 41 0.56 -11.93 2.24
N LYS A 42 1.54 -12.30 3.07
CA LYS A 42 2.58 -13.31 2.76
C LYS A 42 3.42 -13.00 1.51
N GLY A 43 3.70 -11.73 1.25
CA GLY A 43 4.50 -11.27 0.11
C GLY A 43 3.71 -11.06 -1.18
N LEU A 44 2.38 -11.02 -1.13
CA LEU A 44 1.54 -10.86 -2.33
C LEU A 44 1.93 -9.59 -3.09
N GLY A 45 2.19 -9.76 -4.39
CA GLY A 45 2.53 -8.66 -5.29
C GLY A 45 3.96 -8.17 -5.16
N LYS A 46 4.75 -8.64 -4.18
CA LYS A 46 6.16 -8.26 -4.07
C LYS A 46 6.97 -8.81 -5.25
N VAL A 47 7.71 -7.93 -5.92
CA VAL A 47 8.62 -8.27 -7.01
C VAL A 47 10.04 -7.91 -6.57
N GLU A 48 10.93 -8.90 -6.51
CA GLU A 48 12.36 -8.67 -6.25
C GLU A 48 13.12 -8.79 -7.56
N SER A 49 13.75 -7.69 -8.00
CA SER A 49 14.67 -7.72 -9.15
C SER A 49 16.10 -7.63 -8.66
N ALA A 50 16.95 -8.54 -9.12
CA ALA A 50 18.39 -8.42 -9.01
C ALA A 50 18.89 -7.51 -10.15
N GLU A 51 19.38 -6.31 -9.82
CA GLU A 51 20.07 -5.47 -10.80
C GLU A 51 21.52 -5.94 -11.00
N ILE A 52 22.08 -5.58 -12.17
CA ILE A 52 23.44 -5.93 -12.60
C ILE A 52 24.51 -5.37 -11.65
N ASP A 53 24.18 -4.32 -10.88
CA ASP A 53 25.10 -3.63 -9.96
C ASP A 53 25.07 -4.17 -8.52
N GLY A 54 24.41 -5.32 -8.29
CA GLY A 54 24.38 -6.00 -6.98
C GLY A 54 23.38 -5.44 -5.97
N PHE A 55 22.67 -4.35 -6.29
CA PHE A 55 21.57 -3.84 -5.48
C PHE A 55 20.26 -4.57 -5.81
N LYS A 56 19.55 -5.03 -4.77
CA LYS A 56 18.20 -5.56 -4.91
C LYS A 56 17.20 -4.41 -4.84
N ARG A 57 16.35 -4.30 -5.86
CA ARG A 57 15.18 -3.42 -5.81
C ARG A 57 13.94 -4.24 -5.52
N THR A 58 13.15 -3.76 -4.57
CA THR A 58 11.82 -4.29 -4.28
C THR A 58 10.82 -3.40 -4.99
N GLY A 59 9.93 -4.00 -5.78
CA GLY A 59 8.75 -3.37 -6.35
C GLY A 59 7.49 -4.12 -5.92
N PHE A 60 6.34 -3.58 -6.32
CA PHE A 60 5.04 -4.18 -6.04
C PHE A 60 4.18 -4.18 -7.30
N ASP A 61 3.76 -5.35 -7.73
CA ASP A 61 2.78 -5.58 -8.79
C ASP A 61 1.44 -5.98 -8.18
N PHE A 62 0.51 -5.01 -8.13
CA PHE A 62 -0.83 -5.18 -7.57
C PHE A 62 -1.87 -5.39 -8.67
N PHE A 63 -1.48 -5.75 -9.89
CA PHE A 63 -2.39 -5.89 -11.03
C PHE A 63 -3.59 -6.81 -10.77
N ASN A 64 -3.40 -7.85 -9.94
CA ASN A 64 -4.45 -8.81 -9.59
C ASN A 64 -5.01 -8.63 -8.16
N VAL A 65 -4.67 -7.53 -7.48
CA VAL A 65 -5.25 -7.24 -6.16
C VAL A 65 -6.66 -6.68 -6.38
N GLU A 66 -7.64 -7.33 -5.76
CA GLU A 66 -9.03 -6.88 -5.81
C GLU A 66 -9.21 -5.62 -4.94
N ASP A 67 -9.95 -4.64 -5.45
CA ASP A 67 -10.25 -3.38 -4.75
C ASP A 67 -10.78 -3.61 -3.34
N GLN A 68 -11.62 -4.64 -3.16
CA GLN A 68 -12.18 -5.00 -1.86
C GLN A 68 -11.09 -5.33 -0.84
N SER A 69 -10.15 -6.20 -1.21
CA SER A 69 -9.10 -6.63 -0.30
C SER A 69 -8.15 -5.48 0.04
N PHE A 70 -7.91 -4.57 -0.91
CA PHE A 70 -7.10 -3.39 -0.65
C PHE A 70 -7.83 -2.39 0.24
N GLN A 71 -9.12 -2.16 0.02
CA GLN A 71 -9.96 -1.33 0.90
C GLN A 71 -9.98 -1.83 2.34
N GLU A 72 -10.27 -3.11 2.55
CA GLU A 72 -10.28 -3.74 3.88
C GLU A 72 -8.93 -3.54 4.59
N PHE A 73 -7.82 -3.61 3.86
CA PHE A 73 -6.49 -3.29 4.39
C PHE A 73 -6.32 -1.82 4.78
N LEU A 74 -6.78 -0.87 3.95
CA LEU A 74 -6.67 0.57 4.24
C LEU A 74 -7.48 0.96 5.47
N GLU A 75 -8.67 0.39 5.62
CA GLU A 75 -9.54 0.57 6.80
C GLU A 75 -8.85 0.04 8.07
N LEU A 76 -8.33 -1.19 8.03
CA LEU A 76 -7.58 -1.77 9.15
C LEU A 76 -6.33 -0.94 9.50
N SER A 77 -5.64 -0.43 8.49
CA SER A 77 -4.42 0.33 8.71
C SER A 77 -4.73 1.72 9.31
N LEU A 78 -5.86 2.34 8.95
CA LEU A 78 -6.41 3.55 9.61
C LEU A 78 -6.73 3.32 11.08
N GLU A 79 -7.35 2.19 11.41
CA GLU A 79 -7.63 1.83 12.80
C GLU A 79 -6.35 1.60 13.62
N GLN A 80 -5.32 1.02 13.00
CA GLN A 80 -4.09 0.62 13.68
C GLN A 80 -3.00 1.69 13.71
N GLY A 81 -3.05 2.68 12.81
CA GLY A 81 -2.05 3.76 12.74
C GLY A 81 -0.64 3.31 12.33
N ARG A 82 -0.48 2.18 11.64
CA ARG A 82 0.84 1.71 11.15
C ARG A 82 1.10 2.25 9.75
N TRP A 83 2.18 3.00 9.54
CA TRP A 83 2.52 3.63 8.25
C TRP A 83 4.04 3.77 8.02
N GLY A 84 4.80 2.73 8.35
CA GLY A 84 6.25 2.68 8.09
C GLY A 84 7.19 3.15 9.20
N ASN A 85 6.78 3.13 10.48
CA ASN A 85 7.70 3.32 11.61
C ASN A 85 8.39 2.01 12.00
N GLU A 86 9.41 1.63 11.25
CA GLU A 86 10.67 1.11 11.80
C GLU A 86 11.80 1.76 10.99
N ALA A 87 12.43 2.77 11.60
CA ALA A 87 13.80 3.19 11.27
C ALA A 87 14.66 2.97 12.52
#